data_AF-A0A951DQB4-F1
#
_entry.id   AF-A0A951DQB4-F1
#
_cell.length_a   1.000
_cell.length_b   1.000
_cell.length_c   1.000
_cell.angle_alpha   90.00
_cell.angle_beta   90.00
_cell.angle_gamma   90.00
#
_symmetry.space_group_name_H-M   'P 1'
#
loop_
_entity.id
_entity.type
_entity.pdbx_description
1 polymer ?
#
loop_
_entity_poly.entity_id
_entity_poly.type
_entity_poly.pdbx_seq_one_letter_code
_entity_poly.pdbx_strand_id
1 'polypeptide(L)'
;MGAFVAHQTARLLSRVLAAGALVGASALSPVTTSAAAPAPTCQFLTPTGAPSQIQHVIHIQFDNVHFRRDLPNVPSDLEQMPHLLNFIESQGTLLANDHTPLIAHTAHDLVTGMTGLYGDQTGIPVSNSFGYYNNSSVGAYSTSTFTYWTDKVAPDPADPGRGLPFEMIDSNRNNVQAPWVPFVKAGCNFGAVSTANMVLENNSNDINQVFGANSPEASESAGDRTNDFVGIAVHCADVSCSTVGSGSAGHARPELGGQGLGALYGHKYVSSQISSITETDGTPINGFNQANGFNPTPQYTLGYLAALLKAGVPVVYGYIADAHDSRVSCAPTSPTNPVVSDTNNGQPCGAFAPGEAGYVAQLKQWDDGFAQFFDDLNNSGINASNTLFVVHADENDHYAGIPPSNPGCDGVTNPCQYDRTRIGEVTTDLPLLLKQQSLYDFGMTGGTGSSPGTPRPGFNNTDTPYLIDFDTAPAFWLKGHPAN
;
A
#
# COMPACT_ATOMS: atom_id res chain seq x y z
N MET A 1 -57.34 4.03 -36.97
CA MET A 1 -56.89 4.68 -35.72
C MET A 1 -55.60 5.45 -36.07
N GLY A 2 -55.54 6.64 -36.66
CA GLY A 2 -56.35 7.86 -36.57
C GLY A 2 -56.02 8.59 -35.26
N ALA A 3 -55.39 9.76 -35.18
CA ALA A 3 -54.72 10.64 -36.13
C ALA A 3 -53.87 11.66 -35.32
N PHE A 4 -52.82 12.21 -35.94
CA PHE A 4 -52.17 13.48 -35.57
C PHE A 4 -53.10 14.69 -35.90
N VAL A 5 -52.64 15.93 -35.59
CA VAL A 5 -53.19 17.29 -35.96
C VAL A 5 -54.02 17.93 -34.83
N ALA A 6 -54.01 19.23 -34.46
CA ALA A 6 -53.47 20.54 -34.90
C ALA A 6 -53.39 21.48 -33.66
N HIS A 7 -52.44 22.41 -33.54
CA HIS A 7 -52.45 23.82 -34.00
C HIS A 7 -53.53 24.78 -33.42
N GLN A 8 -53.03 25.77 -32.65
CA GLN A 8 -53.42 27.19 -32.49
C GLN A 8 -54.87 27.61 -32.20
N THR A 9 -55.05 28.50 -31.22
CA THR A 9 -55.65 29.88 -31.29
C THR A 9 -56.13 30.32 -29.88
N ALA A 10 -55.54 31.36 -29.28
CA ALA A 10 -55.90 32.79 -29.34
C ALA A 10 -56.99 33.23 -28.34
N ARG A 11 -56.66 34.11 -27.39
CA ARG A 11 -57.11 35.53 -27.35
C ARG A 11 -56.88 36.18 -25.97
N LEU A 12 -56.38 37.41 -26.05
CA LEU A 12 -56.29 38.40 -24.98
C LEU A 12 -57.67 38.68 -24.34
N LEU A 13 -57.66 38.93 -23.03
CA LEU A 13 -58.57 39.89 -22.41
C LEU A 13 -57.81 40.74 -21.40
N SER A 14 -57.61 42.00 -21.77
CA SER A 14 -57.22 43.10 -20.91
C SER A 14 -58.31 43.38 -19.87
N ARG A 15 -57.93 43.54 -18.60
CA ARG A 15 -58.71 44.31 -17.62
C ARG A 15 -57.79 45.35 -16.98
N VAL A 16 -58.23 46.60 -17.10
CA VAL A 16 -57.63 47.81 -16.54
C VAL A 16 -58.35 48.14 -15.22
N LEU A 17 -57.66 48.91 -14.37
CA LEU A 17 -58.06 49.54 -13.09
C LEU A 17 -57.90 48.65 -11.84
N ALA A 18 -57.27 49.07 -10.74
CA ALA A 18 -57.07 50.43 -10.24
C ALA A 18 -55.74 50.57 -9.46
N ALA A 19 -55.09 51.72 -9.60
CA ALA A 19 -53.99 52.15 -8.76
C ALA A 19 -54.52 52.53 -7.36
N GLY A 20 -54.22 51.69 -6.36
CA GLY A 20 -54.36 52.01 -4.95
C GLY A 20 -52.97 52.05 -4.33
N ALA A 21 -52.51 53.25 -3.96
CA ALA A 21 -51.27 53.43 -3.23
C ALA A 21 -51.42 52.84 -1.81
N LEU A 22 -50.82 51.67 -1.60
CA LEU A 22 -50.53 51.13 -0.28
C LEU A 22 -49.02 51.27 -0.06
N VAL A 23 -48.65 52.21 0.79
CA VAL A 23 -47.31 52.27 1.40
C VAL A 23 -47.23 51.11 2.38
N GLY A 24 -46.89 49.92 1.86
CA GLY A 24 -46.53 48.76 2.67
C GLY A 24 -45.04 48.84 2.96
N ALA A 25 -44.69 49.20 4.20
CA ALA A 25 -43.34 49.05 4.72
C ALA A 25 -42.97 47.56 4.71
N SER A 26 -42.38 47.11 3.61
CA SER A 26 -41.79 45.80 3.50
C SER A 26 -40.48 45.87 4.27
N ALA A 27 -40.46 45.31 5.48
CA ALA A 27 -39.21 45.04 6.17
C ALA A 27 -38.41 44.07 5.29
N LEU A 28 -37.43 44.62 4.58
CA LEU A 28 -36.39 43.86 3.92
C LEU A 28 -35.58 43.20 5.04
N SER A 29 -35.92 41.95 5.37
CA SER A 29 -35.01 41.09 6.13
C SER A 29 -33.73 41.00 5.29
N PRO A 30 -32.56 41.42 5.81
CA PRO A 30 -31.32 41.21 5.09
C PRO A 30 -31.16 39.70 4.91
N VAL A 31 -31.04 39.26 3.66
CA VAL A 31 -30.51 37.94 3.36
C VAL A 31 -29.10 37.97 3.91
N THR A 32 -28.90 37.40 5.09
CA THR A 32 -27.57 37.09 5.59
C THR A 32 -27.02 36.05 4.62
N THR A 33 -26.21 36.50 3.66
CA THR A 33 -25.28 35.63 2.96
C THR A 33 -24.48 34.94 4.05
N SER A 34 -24.79 33.67 4.33
CA SER A 34 -23.94 32.86 5.19
C SER A 34 -22.55 32.96 4.61
N ALA A 35 -21.62 33.59 5.35
CA ALA A 35 -20.24 33.62 4.93
C ALA A 35 -19.83 32.18 4.65
N ALA A 36 -19.30 31.92 3.46
CA ALA A 36 -18.70 30.63 3.17
C ALA A 36 -17.73 30.32 4.31
N ALA A 37 -17.85 29.13 4.90
CA ALA A 37 -16.89 28.70 5.92
C ALA A 37 -15.48 28.91 5.35
N PRO A 38 -14.53 29.47 6.13
CA PRO A 38 -13.16 29.60 5.66
C PRO A 38 -12.67 28.23 5.18
N ALA A 39 -11.91 28.23 4.08
CA ALA A 39 -11.32 27.00 3.57
C ALA A 39 -10.54 26.32 4.71
N PRO A 40 -10.68 24.99 4.89
CA PRO A 40 -9.99 24.29 5.96
C PRO A 40 -8.48 24.50 5.81
N THR A 41 -7.84 24.94 6.87
CA THR A 41 -6.39 25.07 6.96
C THR A 41 -5.87 23.85 7.71
N CYS A 42 -4.91 23.12 7.15
CA CYS A 42 -4.34 21.94 7.81
C CYS A 42 -3.89 22.27 9.25
N GLN A 43 -4.63 21.77 10.24
CA GLN A 43 -4.36 22.00 11.65
C GLN A 43 -4.80 20.78 12.43
N PHE A 44 -3.83 20.07 13.02
CA PHE A 44 -4.14 19.01 13.96
C PHE A 44 -4.70 19.59 15.25
N LEU A 45 -5.69 18.92 15.83
CA LEU A 45 -6.34 19.33 17.07
C LEU A 45 -6.07 18.29 18.17
N THR A 46 -5.99 18.76 19.40
CA THR A 46 -6.02 17.90 20.59
C THR A 46 -7.41 17.30 20.78
N PRO A 47 -7.60 16.29 21.65
CA PRO A 47 -8.93 15.76 21.96
C PRO A 47 -9.93 16.79 22.50
N THR A 48 -9.45 17.95 22.99
CA THR A 48 -10.30 19.07 23.45
C THR A 48 -10.76 20.01 22.32
N GLY A 49 -10.27 19.80 21.09
CA GLY A 49 -10.51 20.68 19.94
C GLY A 49 -9.57 21.89 19.85
N ALA A 50 -8.64 22.06 20.80
CA ALA A 50 -7.60 23.10 20.72
C ALA A 50 -6.51 22.73 19.70
N PRO A 51 -5.83 23.71 19.06
CA PRO A 51 -4.67 23.45 18.20
C PRO A 51 -3.61 22.59 18.89
N SER A 52 -3.17 21.55 18.18
CA SER A 52 -2.07 20.68 18.62
C SER A 52 -0.71 21.31 18.31
N GLN A 53 0.30 20.94 19.08
CA GLN A 53 1.71 21.20 18.74
C GLN A 53 2.18 20.32 17.57
N ILE A 54 1.49 19.21 17.32
CA ILE A 54 1.75 18.32 16.19
C ILE A 54 1.42 19.06 14.90
N GLN A 55 2.37 19.04 13.98
CA GLN A 55 2.32 19.64 12.64
C GLN A 55 2.54 18.59 11.55
N HIS A 56 3.12 17.43 11.92
CA HIS A 56 3.43 16.36 10.99
C HIS A 56 2.97 15.00 11.52
N VAL A 57 2.56 14.12 10.62
CA VAL A 57 2.29 12.71 10.88
C VAL A 57 3.15 11.88 9.92
N ILE A 58 3.96 11.00 10.49
CA ILE A 58 4.82 10.08 9.75
C ILE A 58 4.41 8.67 10.14
N HIS A 59 3.93 7.92 9.16
CA HIS A 59 3.46 6.56 9.35
C HIS A 59 4.31 5.60 8.50
N ILE A 60 5.06 4.74 9.17
CA ILE A 60 5.97 3.78 8.56
C ILE A 60 5.41 2.38 8.80
N GLN A 61 5.22 1.67 7.70
CA GLN A 61 4.88 0.26 7.67
C GLN A 61 6.12 -0.52 7.24
N PHE A 62 6.57 -1.43 8.08
CA PHE A 62 7.53 -2.44 7.70
C PHE A 62 6.81 -3.68 7.18
N ASP A 63 7.42 -4.32 6.22
CA ASP A 63 7.20 -5.73 5.94
C ASP A 63 7.98 -6.56 6.98
N ASN A 64 7.24 -7.30 7.79
CA ASN A 64 7.76 -8.40 8.61
C ASN A 64 8.95 -8.08 9.55
N VAL A 65 9.11 -6.85 10.04
CA VAL A 65 10.19 -6.50 11.00
C VAL A 65 9.79 -6.85 12.42
N HIS A 66 10.67 -7.57 13.13
CA HIS A 66 10.36 -8.09 14.46
C HIS A 66 11.30 -7.61 15.58
N PHE A 67 10.72 -7.38 16.77
CA PHE A 67 11.46 -7.10 18.02
C PHE A 67 11.69 -8.37 18.86
N ARG A 68 10.93 -9.44 18.58
CA ARG A 68 11.17 -10.73 19.21
C ARG A 68 12.42 -11.34 18.60
N ARG A 69 13.28 -11.94 19.44
CA ARG A 69 14.42 -12.73 18.96
C ARG A 69 13.96 -14.12 18.54
N ASP A 70 14.24 -14.52 17.30
CA ASP A 70 14.07 -15.90 16.83
C ASP A 70 15.04 -16.87 17.51
N LEU A 71 16.29 -16.46 17.64
CA LEU A 71 17.32 -17.19 18.36
C LEU A 71 17.71 -16.41 19.62
N PRO A 72 17.68 -17.03 20.82
CA PRO A 72 17.91 -16.29 22.07
C PRO A 72 19.20 -15.44 22.12
N ASN A 73 20.27 -15.89 21.46
CA ASN A 73 21.58 -15.24 21.45
C ASN A 73 21.78 -14.27 20.28
N VAL A 74 20.86 -14.21 19.32
CA VAL A 74 20.93 -13.29 18.17
C VAL A 74 19.98 -12.13 18.47
N PRO A 75 20.43 -10.88 18.43
CA PRO A 75 19.53 -9.73 18.58
C PRO A 75 18.44 -9.72 17.52
N SER A 76 17.26 -9.20 17.85
CA SER A 76 16.16 -9.00 16.90
C SER A 76 16.49 -7.90 15.90
N ASP A 77 15.65 -7.70 14.89
CA ASP A 77 15.87 -6.71 13.84
C ASP A 77 15.93 -5.31 14.43
N LEU A 78 14.97 -5.01 15.30
CA LEU A 78 14.86 -3.70 15.94
C LEU A 78 16.02 -3.47 16.93
N GLU A 79 16.51 -4.51 17.61
CA GLU A 79 17.75 -4.41 18.42
C GLU A 79 19.01 -4.19 17.56
N GLN A 80 18.99 -4.62 16.30
CA GLN A 80 20.05 -4.36 15.32
C GLN A 80 19.86 -3.03 14.58
N MET A 81 18.74 -2.34 14.78
CA MET A 81 18.46 -0.97 14.34
C MET A 81 18.34 0.00 15.53
N PRO A 82 19.42 0.19 16.33
CA PRO A 82 19.39 0.95 17.56
C PRO A 82 18.97 2.42 17.39
N HIS A 83 19.17 3.09 16.25
CA HIS A 83 18.70 4.47 16.08
C HIS A 83 17.18 4.55 16.06
N LEU A 84 16.52 3.59 15.41
CA LEU A 84 15.06 3.48 15.44
C LEU A 84 14.55 3.06 16.82
N LEU A 85 15.14 2.01 17.41
CA LEU A 85 14.73 1.51 18.72
C LEU A 85 14.86 2.59 19.81
N ASN A 86 16.04 3.23 19.89
CA ASN A 86 16.28 4.28 20.89
C ASN A 86 15.38 5.50 20.66
N PHE A 87 15.04 5.82 19.41
CA PHE A 87 14.07 6.89 19.12
C PHE A 87 12.69 6.54 19.69
N ILE A 88 12.18 5.34 19.42
CA ILE A 88 10.88 4.87 19.95
C ILE A 88 10.89 4.85 21.48
N GLU A 89 11.93 4.30 22.11
CA GLU A 89 12.01 4.18 23.56
C GLU A 89 12.19 5.54 24.26
N SER A 90 12.89 6.50 23.64
CA SER A 90 13.14 7.81 24.24
C SER A 90 12.03 8.84 23.98
N GLN A 91 11.28 8.70 22.88
CA GLN A 91 10.28 9.68 22.44
C GLN A 91 8.84 9.14 22.44
N GLY A 92 8.63 7.84 22.65
CA GLY A 92 7.34 7.19 22.45
C GLY A 92 7.11 5.98 23.33
N THR A 93 6.39 5.00 22.78
CA THR A 93 6.05 3.75 23.46
C THR A 93 6.19 2.62 22.46
N LEU A 94 6.95 1.59 22.84
CA LEU A 94 7.06 0.35 22.09
C LEU A 94 6.01 -0.66 22.60
N LEU A 95 5.21 -1.19 21.69
CA LEU A 95 4.33 -2.32 21.94
C LEU A 95 4.93 -3.55 21.26
N ALA A 96 5.45 -4.48 22.04
CA ALA A 96 6.12 -5.70 21.56
C ALA A 96 5.17 -6.91 21.40
N ASN A 97 3.87 -6.70 21.59
CA ASN A 97 2.83 -7.72 21.52
C ASN A 97 1.61 -7.13 20.80
N ASP A 98 1.86 -6.52 19.66
CA ASP A 98 0.85 -6.23 18.66
C ASP A 98 0.45 -7.53 17.95
N HIS A 99 -0.77 -7.52 17.42
CA HIS A 99 -1.36 -8.68 16.75
C HIS A 99 -1.95 -8.21 15.43
N THR A 100 -1.58 -8.91 14.38
CA THR A 100 -2.12 -8.73 13.05
C THR A 100 -3.43 -9.52 12.92
N PRO A 101 -4.28 -9.19 11.95
CA PRO A 101 -5.37 -10.05 11.55
C PRO A 101 -4.95 -11.51 11.30
N LEU A 102 -5.91 -12.44 11.45
CA LEU A 102 -5.65 -13.86 11.24
C LEU A 102 -6.27 -14.32 9.91
N ILE A 103 -5.52 -14.89 8.96
CA ILE A 103 -4.08 -15.22 9.00
C ILE A 103 -3.26 -13.99 8.58
N ALA A 104 -2.11 -13.79 9.22
CA ALA A 104 -1.22 -12.66 8.94
C ALA A 104 -0.72 -12.74 7.49
N HIS A 105 -0.83 -11.64 6.75
CA HIS A 105 -0.39 -11.50 5.37
C HIS A 105 -0.29 -10.02 4.95
N THR A 106 0.74 -9.70 4.17
CA THR A 106 1.26 -8.36 3.87
C THR A 106 0.15 -7.38 3.48
N ALA A 107 -0.54 -7.64 2.37
CA ALA A 107 -1.52 -6.71 1.82
C ALA A 107 -2.73 -6.52 2.74
N HIS A 108 -3.19 -7.59 3.38
CA HIS A 108 -4.33 -7.51 4.29
C HIS A 108 -3.97 -6.70 5.55
N ASP A 109 -2.79 -6.95 6.10
CA ASP A 109 -2.39 -6.38 7.37
C ASP A 109 -1.91 -4.94 7.22
N LEU A 110 -1.24 -4.60 6.11
CA LEU A 110 -0.98 -3.20 5.71
C LEU A 110 -2.28 -2.40 5.64
N VAL A 111 -3.28 -2.90 4.89
CA VAL A 111 -4.56 -2.19 4.76
C VAL A 111 -5.28 -2.08 6.11
N THR A 112 -5.20 -3.12 6.95
CA THR A 112 -5.75 -3.07 8.30
C THR A 112 -5.04 -2.04 9.16
N GLY A 113 -3.70 -1.97 9.13
CA GLY A 113 -2.91 -1.00 9.86
C GLY A 113 -3.25 0.45 9.48
N MET A 114 -3.54 0.70 8.20
CA MET A 114 -3.91 2.03 7.71
C MET A 114 -5.36 2.43 7.99
N THR A 115 -6.29 1.47 8.02
CA THR A 115 -7.74 1.74 8.09
C THR A 115 -8.35 1.48 9.47
N GLY A 116 -7.73 0.63 10.27
CA GLY A 116 -8.31 0.06 11.50
C GLY A 116 -9.48 -0.90 11.23
N LEU A 117 -9.63 -1.41 10.00
CA LEU A 117 -10.71 -2.30 9.59
C LEU A 117 -10.17 -3.70 9.30
N TYR A 118 -10.89 -4.73 9.76
CA TYR A 118 -10.61 -6.11 9.37
C TYR A 118 -10.94 -6.36 7.89
N GLY A 119 -10.42 -7.45 7.34
CA GLY A 119 -10.49 -7.75 5.91
C GLY A 119 -11.90 -7.96 5.38
N ASP A 120 -12.78 -8.50 6.23
CA ASP A 120 -14.21 -8.63 5.95
C ASP A 120 -14.94 -7.28 5.84
N GLN A 121 -14.34 -6.21 6.38
CA GLN A 121 -14.86 -4.84 6.34
C GLN A 121 -14.19 -3.97 5.27
N THR A 122 -13.08 -4.44 4.68
CA THR A 122 -12.42 -3.79 3.56
C THR A 122 -12.65 -4.50 2.23
N GLY A 123 -13.13 -5.74 2.21
CA GLY A 123 -13.26 -6.55 0.99
C GLY A 123 -11.96 -7.26 0.59
N ILE A 124 -10.86 -6.98 1.29
CA ILE A 124 -9.56 -7.65 1.15
C ILE A 124 -9.52 -8.74 2.22
N PRO A 125 -9.73 -10.02 1.88
CA PRO A 125 -10.04 -11.02 2.89
C PRO A 125 -8.84 -11.33 3.78
N VAL A 126 -7.81 -12.01 3.27
CA VAL A 126 -6.75 -12.58 4.11
C VAL A 126 -5.36 -12.57 3.47
N SER A 127 -5.15 -12.05 2.26
CA SER A 127 -3.90 -12.33 1.53
C SER A 127 -3.55 -11.29 0.46
N ASN A 128 -2.33 -11.35 -0.05
CA ASN A 128 -1.77 -10.63 -1.19
C ASN A 128 -2.53 -10.89 -2.51
N SER A 129 -3.34 -11.95 -2.55
CA SER A 129 -4.30 -12.20 -3.61
C SER A 129 -5.51 -12.97 -3.09
N PHE A 130 -6.63 -12.94 -3.81
CA PHE A 130 -7.80 -13.71 -3.42
C PHE A 130 -8.59 -14.26 -4.60
N GLY A 131 -9.21 -15.41 -4.36
CA GLY A 131 -10.11 -16.07 -5.30
C GLY A 131 -11.53 -15.51 -5.23
N TYR A 132 -12.20 -15.35 -6.37
CA TYR A 132 -13.63 -15.02 -6.44
C TYR A 132 -14.41 -15.96 -7.38
N TYR A 133 -15.70 -16.14 -7.09
CA TYR A 133 -16.59 -17.02 -7.85
C TYR A 133 -17.36 -16.27 -8.95
N ASN A 134 -17.60 -16.94 -10.08
CA ASN A 134 -18.61 -16.52 -11.05
C ASN A 134 -19.87 -17.40 -11.00
N ASN A 135 -20.96 -16.90 -11.60
CA ASN A 135 -22.25 -17.61 -11.61
C ASN A 135 -22.27 -18.85 -12.53
N SER A 136 -21.21 -19.06 -13.32
CA SER A 136 -21.18 -19.98 -14.46
C SER A 136 -20.24 -21.18 -14.27
N SER A 137 -19.35 -21.18 -13.28
CA SER A 137 -18.48 -22.32 -12.99
C SER A 137 -17.99 -22.36 -11.54
N VAL A 138 -17.60 -23.56 -11.09
CA VAL A 138 -16.88 -23.81 -9.83
C VAL A 138 -15.40 -23.38 -9.96
N GLY A 139 -15.06 -22.51 -10.92
CA GLY A 139 -13.71 -22.03 -11.17
C GLY A 139 -13.45 -20.74 -10.41
N ALA A 140 -12.51 -20.77 -9.48
CA ALA A 140 -12.03 -19.58 -8.79
C ALA A 140 -11.09 -18.79 -9.70
N TYR A 141 -11.40 -17.51 -9.98
CA TYR A 141 -10.44 -16.58 -10.56
C TYR A 141 -9.69 -15.90 -9.44
N SER A 142 -8.38 -15.68 -9.61
CA SER A 142 -7.58 -14.94 -8.64
C SER A 142 -7.39 -13.50 -9.10
N THR A 143 -7.42 -12.56 -8.15
CA THR A 143 -7.00 -11.17 -8.34
C THR A 143 -5.93 -10.82 -7.31
N SER A 144 -5.02 -9.91 -7.68
CA SER A 144 -4.10 -9.28 -6.75
C SER A 144 -4.86 -8.38 -5.78
N THR A 145 -4.40 -8.26 -4.54
CA THR A 145 -4.83 -7.23 -3.58
C THR A 145 -4.08 -5.91 -3.80
N PHE A 146 -2.90 -5.98 -4.43
CA PHE A 146 -2.08 -4.83 -4.79
C PHE A 146 -2.65 -4.15 -6.06
N THR A 147 -3.59 -3.23 -5.85
CA THR A 147 -4.29 -2.43 -6.86
C THR A 147 -4.54 -1.01 -6.34
N TYR A 148 -4.92 -0.03 -7.16
CA TYR A 148 -5.22 1.31 -6.64
C TYR A 148 -6.52 1.31 -5.80
N TRP A 149 -6.69 2.25 -4.86
CA TRP A 149 -7.79 2.21 -3.87
C TRP A 149 -9.20 2.07 -4.45
N THR A 150 -9.39 2.64 -5.62
CA THR A 150 -10.68 2.70 -6.33
C THR A 150 -10.74 1.71 -7.49
N ASP A 151 -9.79 0.79 -7.58
CA ASP A 151 -9.83 -0.26 -8.57
C ASP A 151 -10.95 -1.24 -8.27
N LYS A 152 -11.39 -1.88 -9.36
CA LYS A 152 -12.36 -2.96 -9.31
C LYS A 152 -11.61 -4.28 -9.34
N VAL A 153 -12.23 -5.29 -8.74
CA VAL A 153 -11.78 -6.68 -8.88
C VAL A 153 -11.55 -6.97 -10.37
N ALA A 154 -10.40 -7.58 -10.67
CA ALA A 154 -9.98 -7.85 -12.05
C ALA A 154 -11.11 -8.56 -12.83
N PRO A 155 -11.44 -8.12 -14.06
CA PRO A 155 -12.57 -8.67 -14.82
C PRO A 155 -12.52 -10.17 -14.98
N ASP A 156 -13.70 -10.81 -14.97
CA ASP A 156 -13.84 -12.24 -15.25
C ASP A 156 -13.39 -12.54 -16.69
N PRO A 157 -12.33 -13.34 -16.92
CA PRO A 157 -11.90 -13.70 -18.27
C PRO A 157 -12.97 -14.42 -19.11
N ALA A 158 -13.91 -15.12 -18.48
CA ALA A 158 -15.02 -15.78 -19.16
C ALA A 158 -16.20 -14.82 -19.45
N ASP A 159 -16.27 -13.68 -18.75
CA ASP A 159 -17.23 -12.61 -19.02
C ASP A 159 -16.61 -11.22 -18.74
N PRO A 160 -15.76 -10.70 -19.66
CA PRO A 160 -15.09 -9.41 -19.47
C PRO A 160 -16.06 -8.22 -19.40
N GLY A 161 -17.32 -8.41 -19.83
CA GLY A 161 -18.37 -7.40 -19.75
C GLY A 161 -19.04 -7.32 -18.37
N ARG A 162 -18.76 -8.27 -17.48
CA ARG A 162 -19.31 -8.30 -16.13
C ARG A 162 -18.75 -7.15 -15.30
N GLY A 163 -19.64 -6.26 -14.85
CA GLY A 163 -19.29 -5.25 -13.85
C GLY A 163 -19.01 -5.91 -12.50
N LEU A 164 -17.74 -5.97 -12.13
CA LEU A 164 -17.32 -6.36 -10.78
C LEU A 164 -17.29 -5.14 -9.85
N PRO A 165 -17.47 -5.35 -8.53
CA PRO A 165 -17.41 -4.25 -7.56
C PRO A 165 -16.00 -3.67 -7.46
N PHE A 166 -15.87 -2.58 -6.70
CA PHE A 166 -14.57 -2.17 -6.18
C PHE A 166 -13.91 -3.34 -5.45
N GLU A 167 -12.59 -3.41 -5.48
CA GLU A 167 -11.84 -4.37 -4.68
C GLU A 167 -12.01 -4.06 -3.20
N MET A 168 -11.79 -2.80 -2.84
CA MET A 168 -12.09 -2.33 -1.48
C MET A 168 -13.54 -1.92 -1.32
N ILE A 169 -14.31 -2.70 -0.57
CA ILE A 169 -15.74 -2.47 -0.32
C ILE A 169 -16.11 -2.52 1.16
N ASP A 170 -17.04 -1.65 1.55
CA ASP A 170 -17.67 -1.67 2.87
C ASP A 170 -18.82 -2.70 2.92
N SER A 171 -19.42 -2.86 4.11
CA SER A 171 -20.57 -3.74 4.33
C SER A 171 -21.82 -3.39 3.49
N ASN A 172 -21.89 -2.17 2.95
CA ASN A 172 -22.94 -1.71 2.04
C ASN A 172 -22.58 -1.87 0.56
N ARG A 173 -21.40 -2.45 0.24
CA ARG A 173 -20.82 -2.60 -1.10
C ARG A 173 -20.45 -1.29 -1.78
N ASN A 174 -20.26 -0.21 -1.02
CA ASN A 174 -19.65 1.01 -1.52
C ASN A 174 -18.14 0.90 -1.42
N ASN A 175 -17.40 1.70 -2.19
CA ASN A 175 -15.95 1.77 -2.02
C ASN A 175 -15.61 2.29 -0.61
N VAL A 176 -14.71 1.60 0.09
CA VAL A 176 -14.26 2.01 1.44
C VAL A 176 -13.60 3.38 1.35
N GLN A 177 -13.84 4.25 2.32
CA GLN A 177 -13.17 5.55 2.35
C GLN A 177 -11.66 5.37 2.51
N ALA A 178 -10.87 6.00 1.65
CA ALA A 178 -9.43 5.87 1.70
C ALA A 178 -8.81 6.65 2.88
N PRO A 179 -7.68 6.19 3.46
CA PRO A 179 -7.10 6.80 4.66
C PRO A 179 -6.67 8.26 4.48
N TRP A 180 -6.35 8.70 3.25
CA TRP A 180 -5.98 10.09 2.98
C TRP A 180 -7.18 11.05 2.96
N VAL A 181 -8.39 10.56 2.70
CA VAL A 181 -9.62 11.35 2.53
C VAL A 181 -9.91 12.28 3.71
N PRO A 182 -9.90 11.83 4.99
CA PRO A 182 -10.12 12.72 6.11
C PRO A 182 -9.08 13.86 6.19
N PHE A 183 -7.82 13.59 5.87
CA PHE A 183 -6.75 14.59 5.90
C PHE A 183 -6.93 15.65 4.81
N VAL A 184 -7.16 15.24 3.56
CA VAL A 184 -7.32 16.20 2.44
C VAL A 184 -8.58 17.06 2.60
N LYS A 185 -9.67 16.49 3.15
CA LYS A 185 -10.88 17.25 3.50
C LYS A 185 -10.67 18.22 4.66
N ALA A 186 -9.73 17.93 5.56
CA ALA A 186 -9.30 18.82 6.63
C ALA A 186 -8.23 19.85 6.18
N GLY A 187 -7.92 19.90 4.88
CA GLY A 187 -6.98 20.88 4.32
C GLY A 187 -5.52 20.42 4.32
N CYS A 188 -5.22 19.16 4.68
CA CYS A 188 -3.87 18.61 4.74
C CYS A 188 -3.53 17.79 3.48
N ASN A 189 -2.46 18.16 2.79
CA ASN A 189 -1.88 17.28 1.77
C ASN A 189 -1.37 15.98 2.42
N PHE A 190 -1.49 14.88 1.70
CA PHE A 190 -1.12 13.55 2.14
C PHE A 190 -0.18 12.90 1.12
N GLY A 191 0.97 12.41 1.55
CA GLY A 191 1.94 11.71 0.71
C GLY A 191 1.97 10.21 1.00
N ALA A 192 2.11 9.40 -0.04
CA ALA A 192 2.24 7.95 0.06
C ALA A 192 3.44 7.48 -0.78
N VAL A 193 4.26 6.59 -0.22
CA VAL A 193 5.47 6.03 -0.87
C VAL A 193 5.46 4.51 -0.70
N SER A 194 5.38 3.80 -1.82
CA SER A 194 5.24 2.33 -1.91
C SER A 194 4.10 1.77 -1.04
N THR A 195 3.15 2.61 -0.64
CA THR A 195 2.13 2.26 0.35
C THR A 195 0.95 1.60 -0.33
N ALA A 196 0.62 0.38 0.12
CA ALA A 196 -0.42 -0.46 -0.48
C ALA A 196 -1.72 0.32 -0.75
N ASN A 197 -2.18 0.21 -1.99
CA ASN A 197 -3.40 0.78 -2.53
C ASN A 197 -3.53 2.32 -2.51
N MET A 198 -2.56 3.06 -1.94
CA MET A 198 -2.58 4.54 -1.92
C MET A 198 -1.82 5.15 -3.10
N VAL A 199 -1.00 4.37 -3.77
CA VAL A 199 -0.23 4.76 -4.95
C VAL A 199 -0.69 3.96 -6.16
N LEU A 200 -0.41 4.41 -7.39
CA LEU A 200 -0.66 3.56 -8.55
C LEU A 200 0.26 2.35 -8.45
N GLU A 201 -0.26 1.15 -8.67
CA GLU A 201 0.46 -0.12 -8.45
C GLU A 201 0.67 -0.91 -9.72
N ASN A 202 -0.05 -0.57 -10.80
CA ASN A 202 0.17 -1.15 -12.11
C ASN A 202 0.42 -0.08 -13.18
N ASN A 203 1.30 -0.41 -14.12
CA ASN A 203 1.72 0.50 -15.18
C ASN A 203 0.80 0.48 -16.41
N SER A 204 -0.45 0.00 -16.27
CA SER A 204 -1.36 -0.19 -17.39
C SER A 204 -2.75 0.35 -17.08
N ASN A 205 -3.56 -0.40 -16.32
CA ASN A 205 -4.92 -0.03 -15.96
C ASN A 205 -4.95 1.31 -15.20
N ASP A 206 -4.07 1.51 -14.23
CA ASP A 206 -4.03 2.73 -13.42
C ASP A 206 -3.68 3.95 -14.28
N ILE A 207 -2.66 3.80 -15.12
CA ILE A 207 -2.22 4.87 -16.03
C ILE A 207 -3.37 5.27 -16.95
N ASN A 208 -4.08 4.28 -17.50
CA ASN A 208 -5.22 4.52 -18.37
C ASN A 208 -6.40 5.18 -17.63
N GLN A 209 -6.63 4.83 -16.37
CA GLN A 209 -7.69 5.43 -15.55
C GLN A 209 -7.38 6.87 -15.16
N VAL A 210 -6.14 7.16 -14.76
CA VAL A 210 -5.72 8.50 -14.31
C VAL A 210 -5.51 9.45 -15.48
N PHE A 211 -4.78 9.03 -16.50
CA PHE A 211 -4.31 9.90 -17.58
C PHE A 211 -5.10 9.72 -18.88
N GLY A 212 -5.75 8.57 -19.07
CA GLY A 212 -6.47 8.20 -20.28
C GLY A 212 -5.61 7.35 -21.23
N ALA A 213 -6.23 6.38 -21.90
CA ALA A 213 -5.52 5.41 -22.75
C ALA A 213 -4.77 6.00 -23.97
N ASN A 214 -5.04 7.25 -24.34
CA ASN A 214 -4.38 7.95 -25.45
C ASN A 214 -3.46 9.09 -24.96
N SER A 215 -3.15 9.13 -23.66
CA SER A 215 -2.33 10.18 -23.08
C SER A 215 -0.84 9.98 -23.40
N PRO A 216 0.00 11.02 -23.30
CA PRO A 216 1.44 10.88 -23.35
C PRO A 216 1.98 9.85 -22.35
N GLU A 217 1.46 9.86 -21.12
CA GLU A 217 1.80 8.93 -20.04
C GLU A 217 1.52 7.47 -20.45
N ALA A 218 0.34 7.20 -21.03
CA ALA A 218 -0.01 5.86 -21.52
C ALA A 218 0.88 5.39 -22.70
N SER A 219 1.41 6.34 -23.48
CA SER A 219 2.27 6.06 -24.65
C SER A 219 3.73 5.70 -24.32
N GLU A 220 4.16 5.91 -23.07
CA GLU A 220 5.51 5.56 -22.62
C GLU A 220 5.73 4.04 -22.61
N SER A 221 7.00 3.61 -22.59
CA SER A 221 7.28 2.18 -22.48
C SER A 221 6.80 1.63 -21.13
N ALA A 222 6.53 0.33 -21.01
CA ALA A 222 6.07 -0.23 -19.73
C ALA A 222 7.07 0.03 -18.58
N GLY A 223 8.37 -0.02 -18.85
CA GLY A 223 9.40 0.29 -17.86
C GLY A 223 9.40 1.76 -17.45
N ASP A 224 9.24 2.67 -18.41
CA ASP A 224 9.15 4.11 -18.12
C ASP A 224 7.88 4.43 -17.33
N ARG A 225 6.72 3.84 -17.70
CA ARG A 225 5.48 4.03 -16.94
C ARG A 225 5.61 3.59 -15.49
N THR A 226 6.28 2.47 -15.23
CA THR A 226 6.59 2.03 -13.86
C THR A 226 7.50 3.03 -13.16
N ASN A 227 8.57 3.49 -13.81
CA ASN A 227 9.50 4.46 -13.23
C ASN A 227 8.85 5.82 -12.92
N ASP A 228 7.98 6.28 -13.80
CA ASP A 228 7.53 7.67 -13.83
C ASP A 228 6.24 7.88 -13.03
N PHE A 229 5.31 6.90 -13.02
CA PHE A 229 3.93 7.09 -12.56
C PHE A 229 3.48 6.19 -11.41
N VAL A 230 4.20 5.09 -11.13
CA VAL A 230 3.83 4.10 -10.12
C VAL A 230 4.52 4.40 -8.78
N GLY A 231 3.92 3.97 -7.67
CA GLY A 231 4.63 3.81 -6.41
C GLY A 231 4.79 5.04 -5.51
N ILE A 232 4.50 6.24 -6.00
CA ILE A 232 4.48 7.47 -5.19
C ILE A 232 3.22 8.26 -5.53
N ALA A 233 2.58 8.85 -4.53
CA ALA A 233 1.47 9.78 -4.75
C ALA A 233 1.46 10.92 -3.72
N VAL A 234 0.96 12.08 -4.14
CA VAL A 234 0.52 13.15 -3.22
C VAL A 234 -0.95 13.41 -3.46
N HIS A 235 -1.78 13.08 -2.49
CA HIS A 235 -3.21 13.39 -2.47
C HIS A 235 -3.39 14.79 -1.86
N CYS A 236 -3.95 15.71 -2.62
CA CYS A 236 -3.90 17.13 -2.33
C CYS A 236 -5.19 17.63 -1.69
N ALA A 237 -5.03 18.60 -0.80
CA ALA A 237 -6.11 19.36 -0.18
C ALA A 237 -6.80 20.35 -1.13
N ASP A 238 -6.30 20.49 -2.36
CA ASP A 238 -6.88 21.29 -3.41
C ASP A 238 -6.76 20.60 -4.78
N VAL A 239 -7.61 20.97 -5.72
CA VAL A 239 -7.70 20.34 -7.06
C VAL A 239 -6.44 20.50 -7.91
N SER A 240 -5.58 21.45 -7.57
CA SER A 240 -4.40 21.82 -8.35
C SER A 240 -3.08 21.46 -7.68
N CYS A 241 -3.11 20.89 -6.47
CA CYS A 241 -1.93 20.64 -5.65
C CYS A 241 -1.05 21.90 -5.46
N SER A 242 -1.69 23.07 -5.40
CA SER A 242 -1.01 24.39 -5.41
C SER A 242 -0.15 24.66 -4.17
N THR A 243 -0.38 23.91 -3.10
CA THR A 243 0.32 24.05 -1.81
C THR A 243 1.47 23.05 -1.64
N VAL A 244 1.75 22.22 -2.65
CA VAL A 244 2.84 21.24 -2.62
C VAL A 244 4.08 21.81 -3.32
N GLY A 245 5.19 21.90 -2.60
CA GLY A 245 6.48 22.37 -3.13
C GLY A 245 6.38 23.72 -3.85
N SER A 246 6.74 23.74 -5.14
CA SER A 246 6.65 24.93 -5.99
C SER A 246 5.21 25.33 -6.39
N GLY A 247 4.22 24.46 -6.21
CA GLY A 247 2.81 24.74 -6.51
C GLY A 247 2.45 24.78 -8.00
N SER A 248 3.26 24.17 -8.87
CA SER A 248 3.04 24.13 -10.30
C SER A 248 1.89 23.18 -10.68
N ALA A 249 0.68 23.70 -10.82
CA ALA A 249 -0.55 22.94 -11.03
C ALA A 249 -0.62 22.04 -12.30
N GLY A 250 0.36 22.10 -13.21
CA GLY A 250 0.26 21.50 -14.56
C GLY A 250 0.06 19.98 -14.61
N HIS A 251 0.41 19.27 -13.54
CA HIS A 251 0.42 17.80 -13.51
C HIS A 251 -0.59 17.19 -12.53
N ALA A 252 -1.31 18.01 -11.76
CA ALA A 252 -2.38 17.51 -10.91
C ALA A 252 -3.47 16.84 -11.77
N ARG A 253 -4.03 15.76 -11.24
CA ARG A 253 -5.18 15.04 -11.82
C ARG A 253 -6.29 14.98 -10.79
N PRO A 254 -7.58 14.95 -11.20
CA PRO A 254 -8.66 14.64 -10.28
C PRO A 254 -8.39 13.30 -9.59
N GLU A 255 -8.70 13.23 -8.30
CA GLU A 255 -8.65 11.98 -7.56
C GLU A 255 -9.63 10.96 -8.12
N LEU A 256 -9.17 9.71 -8.25
CA LEU A 256 -10.02 8.64 -8.74
C LEU A 256 -11.13 8.32 -7.73
N GLY A 257 -12.23 7.73 -8.23
CA GLY A 257 -13.37 7.30 -7.42
C GLY A 257 -14.14 8.41 -6.69
N GLY A 258 -13.78 9.70 -6.86
CA GLY A 258 -14.45 10.82 -6.20
C GLY A 258 -14.17 10.90 -4.69
N GLN A 259 -13.11 10.24 -4.21
CA GLN A 259 -12.74 10.16 -2.81
C GLN A 259 -11.99 11.42 -2.32
N GLY A 260 -11.25 12.08 -3.22
CA GLY A 260 -10.45 13.28 -2.93
C GLY A 260 -10.72 14.46 -3.87
N LEU A 261 -9.76 15.38 -3.96
CA LEU A 261 -9.88 16.61 -4.75
C LEU A 261 -8.96 16.60 -5.98
N GLY A 262 -7.66 16.46 -5.76
CA GLY A 262 -6.66 16.30 -6.80
C GLY A 262 -5.45 15.56 -6.26
N ALA A 263 -4.63 15.00 -7.16
CA ALA A 263 -3.43 14.25 -6.80
C ALA A 263 -2.32 14.41 -7.84
N LEU A 264 -1.09 14.19 -7.38
CA LEU A 264 0.10 13.99 -8.21
C LEU A 264 0.48 12.51 -8.12
N TYR A 265 0.64 11.85 -9.26
CA TYR A 265 0.98 10.44 -9.32
C TYR A 265 2.37 10.22 -9.92
N GLY A 266 3.16 9.43 -9.20
CA GLY A 266 4.49 8.95 -9.52
C GLY A 266 5.62 9.96 -9.39
N HIS A 267 6.84 9.40 -9.43
CA HIS A 267 8.08 10.14 -9.27
C HIS A 267 8.14 11.35 -10.20
N LYS A 268 7.80 11.19 -11.48
CA LYS A 268 7.94 12.24 -12.51
C LYS A 268 7.20 13.52 -12.16
N TYR A 269 5.97 13.39 -11.66
CA TYR A 269 5.14 14.55 -11.33
C TYR A 269 5.36 15.05 -9.91
N VAL A 270 5.64 14.16 -8.96
CA VAL A 270 5.98 14.58 -7.60
C VAL A 270 7.31 15.34 -7.57
N SER A 271 8.38 14.81 -8.17
CA SER A 271 9.70 15.47 -8.20
C SER A 271 9.69 16.81 -8.96
N SER A 272 8.81 16.96 -9.95
CA SER A 272 8.61 18.25 -10.64
C SER A 272 8.12 19.37 -9.72
N GLN A 273 7.47 19.03 -8.60
CA GLN A 273 7.00 20.01 -7.61
C GLN A 273 8.02 20.29 -6.51
N ILE A 274 8.73 19.25 -6.06
CA ILE A 274 9.47 19.27 -4.78
C ILE A 274 10.99 19.36 -4.93
N SER A 275 11.50 19.59 -6.16
CA SER A 275 12.92 19.54 -6.54
C SER A 275 13.51 18.12 -6.47
N SER A 276 14.83 17.96 -6.67
CA SER A 276 15.48 16.64 -6.74
C SER A 276 15.35 15.89 -5.42
N ILE A 277 14.79 14.69 -5.48
CA ILE A 277 14.61 13.79 -4.33
C ILE A 277 15.86 12.91 -4.21
N THR A 278 16.34 12.70 -2.99
CA THR A 278 17.46 11.80 -2.71
C THR A 278 17.04 10.78 -1.66
N GLU A 279 17.74 9.66 -1.62
CA GLU A 279 17.77 8.78 -0.45
C GLU A 279 18.39 9.51 0.75
N THR A 280 18.28 8.93 1.95
CA THR A 280 18.83 9.53 3.19
C THR A 280 20.35 9.70 3.17
N ASP A 281 21.06 8.92 2.36
CA ASP A 281 22.52 9.02 2.18
C ASP A 281 22.94 10.04 1.12
N GLY A 282 21.97 10.71 0.48
CA GLY A 282 22.18 11.71 -0.57
C GLY A 282 22.20 11.13 -1.99
N THR A 283 22.02 9.82 -2.17
CA THR A 283 21.92 9.21 -3.50
C THR A 283 20.69 9.73 -4.25
N PRO A 284 20.82 10.28 -5.48
CA PRO A 284 19.68 10.81 -6.22
C PRO A 284 18.68 9.72 -6.62
N ILE A 285 17.39 9.99 -6.40
CA ILE A 285 16.29 9.18 -6.90
C ILE A 285 15.75 9.83 -8.17
N ASN A 286 15.83 9.12 -9.30
CA ASN A 286 15.43 9.61 -10.63
C ASN A 286 14.22 8.85 -11.20
N GLY A 287 13.62 7.94 -10.42
CA GLY A 287 12.48 7.14 -10.81
C GLY A 287 12.11 6.12 -9.72
N PHE A 288 10.88 5.62 -9.79
CA PHE A 288 10.36 4.66 -8.82
C PHE A 288 11.16 3.33 -8.83
N ASN A 289 11.43 2.78 -10.01
CA ASN A 289 12.07 1.47 -10.16
C ASN A 289 13.61 1.56 -10.24
N GLN A 290 14.21 2.73 -9.98
CA GLN A 290 15.66 2.93 -10.16
C GLN A 290 16.53 2.05 -9.24
N ALA A 291 15.97 1.50 -8.16
CA ALA A 291 16.63 0.48 -7.35
C ALA A 291 15.68 -0.42 -6.55
N ASN A 292 14.43 0.00 -6.32
CA ASN A 292 13.71 -0.42 -5.14
C ASN A 292 12.23 -0.73 -5.37
N GLY A 293 11.50 -0.01 -6.24
CA GLY A 293 10.11 -0.34 -6.57
C GLY A 293 9.23 -0.57 -5.32
N PHE A 294 8.37 -1.58 -5.37
CA PHE A 294 7.59 -2.06 -4.21
C PHE A 294 8.37 -2.97 -3.26
N ASN A 295 9.70 -2.97 -3.35
CA ASN A 295 10.59 -3.62 -2.41
C ASN A 295 11.63 -2.59 -1.88
N PRO A 296 11.24 -1.47 -1.24
CA PRO A 296 12.16 -0.38 -0.92
C PRO A 296 12.98 -0.57 0.36
N THR A 297 14.20 -0.04 0.34
CA THR A 297 15.03 0.13 1.55
C THR A 297 14.53 1.31 2.40
N PRO A 298 14.91 1.38 3.70
CA PRO A 298 14.64 2.57 4.51
C PRO A 298 15.19 3.85 3.88
N GLN A 299 16.43 3.84 3.37
CA GLN A 299 17.05 5.05 2.81
C GLN A 299 16.22 5.63 1.66
N TYR A 300 15.66 4.76 0.83
CA TYR A 300 14.78 5.14 -0.27
C TYR A 300 13.47 5.72 0.22
N THR A 301 12.72 4.96 1.03
CA THR A 301 11.40 5.40 1.52
C THR A 301 11.53 6.67 2.36
N LEU A 302 12.42 6.67 3.36
CA LEU A 302 12.62 7.80 4.28
C LEU A 302 13.10 9.06 3.54
N GLY A 303 13.90 8.93 2.48
CA GLY A 303 14.30 10.02 1.61
C GLY A 303 13.10 10.72 0.95
N TYR A 304 12.16 9.95 0.39
CA TYR A 304 10.90 10.52 -0.12
C TYR A 304 10.06 11.16 0.98
N LEU A 305 9.88 10.50 2.13
CA LEU A 305 9.07 11.04 3.22
C LEU A 305 9.63 12.39 3.69
N ALA A 306 10.95 12.49 3.86
CA ALA A 306 11.62 13.75 4.23
C ALA A 306 11.42 14.84 3.17
N ALA A 307 11.56 14.51 1.89
CA ALA A 307 11.34 15.47 0.80
C ALA A 307 9.90 15.98 0.76
N LEU A 308 8.91 15.11 0.94
CA LEU A 308 7.49 15.45 0.96
C LEU A 308 7.13 16.36 2.15
N LEU A 309 7.62 16.02 3.34
CA LEU A 309 7.41 16.84 4.55
C LEU A 309 7.93 18.27 4.37
N LYS A 310 9.15 18.41 3.85
CA LYS A 310 9.78 19.72 3.57
C LYS A 310 9.07 20.49 2.45
N ALA A 311 8.29 19.80 1.62
CA ALA A 311 7.52 20.36 0.53
C ALA A 311 6.05 20.68 0.90
N GLY A 312 5.71 20.73 2.19
CA GLY A 312 4.35 21.12 2.62
C GLY A 312 3.33 19.98 2.53
N VAL A 313 3.80 18.72 2.62
CA VAL A 313 2.95 17.53 2.77
C VAL A 313 3.05 17.06 4.23
N PRO A 314 2.16 17.52 5.13
CA PRO A 314 2.29 17.30 6.57
C PRO A 314 1.97 15.86 7.01
N VAL A 315 1.30 15.06 6.19
CA VAL A 315 0.99 13.66 6.49
C VAL A 315 1.67 12.80 5.45
N VAL A 316 2.56 11.90 5.87
CA VAL A 316 3.28 11.02 4.95
C VAL A 316 3.26 9.58 5.44
N TYR A 317 2.93 8.68 4.53
CA TYR A 317 2.90 7.24 4.76
C TYR A 317 3.96 6.59 3.86
N GLY A 318 4.70 5.64 4.42
CA GLY A 318 5.75 4.92 3.70
C GLY A 318 5.78 3.45 4.06
N TYR A 319 6.08 2.62 3.08
CA TYR A 319 6.36 1.20 3.24
C TYR A 319 7.87 0.96 3.14
N ILE A 320 8.39 0.05 3.96
CA ILE A 320 9.77 -0.46 3.90
C ILE A 320 9.65 -1.98 3.81
N ALA A 321 10.36 -2.56 2.85
CA ALA A 321 10.23 -3.97 2.53
C ALA A 321 10.84 -4.91 3.58
N ASP A 322 10.82 -6.21 3.28
CA ASP A 322 11.25 -7.25 4.19
C ASP A 322 12.78 -7.19 4.38
N ALA A 323 13.21 -7.11 5.64
CA ALA A 323 14.63 -7.13 5.99
C ALA A 323 15.26 -8.53 5.83
N HIS A 324 14.42 -9.56 5.86
CA HIS A 324 14.83 -10.96 5.78
C HIS A 324 15.22 -11.36 4.36
N ASP A 325 14.77 -10.63 3.34
CA ASP A 325 15.20 -10.88 1.97
C ASP A 325 16.53 -10.20 1.64
N SER A 326 17.44 -10.98 1.03
CA SER A 326 18.65 -10.43 0.47
C SER A 326 18.34 -9.49 -0.68
N ARG A 327 18.91 -8.29 -0.59
CA ARG A 327 18.91 -7.29 -1.67
C ARG A 327 19.68 -7.72 -2.92
N VAL A 328 20.34 -8.87 -2.88
CA VAL A 328 21.01 -9.46 -4.02
C VAL A 328 19.99 -10.34 -4.75
N SER A 329 19.64 -9.97 -5.98
CA SER A 329 18.77 -10.81 -6.81
C SER A 329 19.44 -12.15 -7.10
N CYS A 330 18.72 -13.25 -6.88
CA CYS A 330 19.19 -14.55 -7.31
C CYS A 330 19.25 -14.66 -8.82
N ALA A 331 20.21 -15.45 -9.33
CA ALA A 331 20.14 -15.86 -10.72
C ALA A 331 18.80 -16.60 -10.92
N PRO A 332 18.03 -16.32 -11.98
CA PRO A 332 16.76 -16.99 -12.22
C PRO A 332 17.00 -18.49 -12.37
N THR A 333 16.71 -19.25 -11.31
CA THR A 333 16.68 -20.70 -11.37
C THR A 333 15.28 -21.10 -11.83
N SER A 334 15.20 -21.74 -12.99
CA SER A 334 14.00 -22.45 -13.45
C SER A 334 13.53 -23.42 -12.34
N PRO A 335 12.22 -23.70 -12.18
CA PRO A 335 11.60 -24.09 -10.91
C PRO A 335 12.02 -25.50 -10.51
N THR A 336 13.16 -25.58 -9.85
CA THR A 336 13.61 -26.74 -9.10
C THR A 336 14.33 -26.16 -7.90
N ASN A 337 13.71 -26.33 -6.72
CA ASN A 337 14.33 -26.45 -5.40
C ASN A 337 15.73 -25.80 -5.26
N PRO A 338 15.92 -24.71 -4.48
CA PRO A 338 17.17 -23.94 -4.46
C PRO A 338 18.42 -24.82 -4.40
N VAL A 339 19.08 -25.03 -5.54
CA VAL A 339 20.29 -25.86 -5.62
C VAL A 339 21.49 -24.99 -5.29
N VAL A 340 21.90 -25.00 -4.01
CA VAL A 340 23.28 -24.91 -3.45
C VAL A 340 24.17 -23.71 -3.81
N SER A 341 23.88 -22.89 -4.83
CA SER A 341 24.58 -21.64 -5.09
C SER A 341 23.60 -20.50 -5.15
N ASP A 342 22.93 -20.25 -4.01
CA ASP A 342 22.11 -19.07 -3.78
C ASP A 342 23.01 -17.85 -3.53
N THR A 343 23.95 -17.66 -4.44
CA THR A 343 24.86 -16.52 -4.45
C THR A 343 24.91 -15.92 -5.83
N ASN A 344 24.79 -14.60 -5.92
CA ASN A 344 25.09 -13.86 -7.13
C ASN A 344 26.44 -13.18 -6.93
N ASN A 345 27.43 -13.49 -7.78
CA ASN A 345 28.81 -13.00 -7.63
C ASN A 345 29.44 -13.28 -6.24
N GLY A 346 29.08 -14.40 -5.61
CA GLY A 346 29.58 -14.78 -4.29
C GLY A 346 28.91 -14.07 -3.10
N GLN A 347 27.90 -13.23 -3.34
CA GLN A 347 27.05 -12.65 -2.30
C GLN A 347 25.77 -13.49 -2.13
N PRO A 348 25.34 -13.82 -0.90
CA PRO A 348 24.09 -14.53 -0.66
C PRO A 348 22.91 -13.79 -1.30
N CYS A 349 22.06 -14.50 -2.02
CA CYS A 349 20.78 -14.02 -2.53
C CYS A 349 19.64 -14.79 -1.83
N GLY A 350 18.38 -14.37 -1.99
CA GLY A 350 17.22 -15.00 -1.35
C GLY A 350 17.09 -14.69 0.15
N ALA A 351 16.27 -15.44 0.87
CA ALA A 351 16.00 -15.20 2.28
C ALA A 351 17.25 -15.37 3.18
N PHE A 352 17.27 -14.65 4.29
CA PHE A 352 18.22 -14.77 5.36
C PHE A 352 17.66 -15.55 6.53
N ALA A 353 18.54 -16.28 7.21
CA ALA A 353 18.28 -16.82 8.54
C ALA A 353 18.84 -15.91 9.64
N PRO A 354 18.31 -15.98 10.88
CA PRO A 354 18.72 -15.12 11.99
C PRO A 354 20.23 -15.13 12.23
N GLY A 355 20.84 -13.95 12.24
CA GLY A 355 22.26 -13.77 12.55
C GLY A 355 23.23 -14.14 11.42
N GLU A 356 22.75 -14.38 10.19
CA GLU A 356 23.64 -14.45 9.03
C GLU A 356 24.37 -13.12 8.81
N ALA A 357 25.63 -13.17 8.37
CA ALA A 357 26.46 -11.97 8.21
C ALA A 357 25.86 -10.95 7.22
N GLY A 358 25.24 -11.44 6.14
CA GLY A 358 24.54 -10.58 5.17
C GLY A 358 23.34 -9.88 5.79
N TYR A 359 22.59 -10.58 6.64
CA TYR A 359 21.43 -10.03 7.30
C TYR A 359 21.79 -8.92 8.29
N VAL A 360 22.78 -9.19 9.15
CA VAL A 360 23.29 -8.22 10.14
C VAL A 360 23.85 -6.98 9.44
N ALA A 361 24.54 -7.15 8.31
CA ALA A 361 25.06 -6.03 7.53
C ALA A 361 23.94 -5.20 6.87
N GLN A 362 22.86 -5.84 6.42
CA GLN A 362 21.68 -5.17 5.88
C GLN A 362 20.97 -4.33 6.94
N LEU A 363 20.66 -4.92 8.10
CA LEU A 363 20.05 -4.20 9.22
C LEU A 363 20.91 -3.03 9.69
N LYS A 364 22.24 -3.17 9.67
CA LYS A 364 23.15 -2.06 9.98
C LYS A 364 23.05 -0.90 8.97
N GLN A 365 22.86 -1.18 7.69
CA GLN A 365 22.62 -0.13 6.69
C GLN A 365 21.26 0.54 6.92
N TRP A 366 20.24 -0.26 7.26
CA TRP A 366 18.89 0.24 7.53
C TRP A 366 18.89 1.18 8.74
N ASP A 367 19.59 0.81 9.79
CA ASP A 367 19.85 1.62 10.98
C ASP A 367 20.51 2.97 10.63
N ASP A 368 21.53 2.96 9.75
CA ASP A 368 22.17 4.20 9.27
C ASP A 368 21.18 5.10 8.51
N GLY A 369 20.25 4.52 7.75
CA GLY A 369 19.17 5.24 7.09
C GLY A 369 18.25 5.95 8.08
N PHE A 370 17.88 5.29 9.18
CA PHE A 370 17.10 5.93 10.25
C PHE A 370 17.87 7.05 10.95
N ALA A 371 19.16 6.85 11.24
CA ALA A 371 20.00 7.89 11.83
C ALA A 371 20.02 9.16 10.96
N GLN A 372 20.29 8.99 9.66
CA GLN A 372 20.33 10.07 8.68
C GLN A 372 18.97 10.77 8.55
N PHE A 373 17.88 10.00 8.52
CA PHE A 373 16.52 10.54 8.45
C PHE A 373 16.18 11.43 9.65
N PHE A 374 16.45 10.96 10.88
CA PHE A 374 16.18 11.75 12.08
C PHE A 374 17.04 13.01 12.14
N ASP A 375 18.31 12.94 11.75
CA ASP A 375 19.19 14.10 11.67
C ASP A 375 18.69 15.12 10.64
N ASP A 376 18.28 14.67 9.47
CA ASP A 376 17.78 15.51 8.39
C ASP A 376 16.45 16.22 8.75
N LEU A 377 15.51 15.50 9.37
CA LEU A 377 14.28 16.09 9.89
C LEU A 377 14.57 17.11 10.99
N ASN A 378 15.43 16.76 11.95
CA ASN A 378 15.83 17.67 13.03
C ASN A 378 16.44 18.97 12.49
N ASN A 379 17.31 18.88 11.49
CA ASN A 379 17.92 20.04 10.81
C ASN A 379 16.89 20.92 10.10
N SER A 380 15.74 20.34 9.72
CA SER A 380 14.62 21.03 9.09
C SER A 380 13.56 21.51 10.11
N GLY A 381 13.80 21.32 11.42
CA GLY A 381 12.87 21.68 12.47
C GLY A 381 11.68 20.73 12.64
N ILE A 382 11.73 19.55 12.01
CA ILE A 382 10.73 18.48 12.12
C ILE A 382 11.27 17.44 13.09
N ASN A 383 10.65 17.26 14.24
CA ASN A 383 11.17 16.37 15.28
C ASN A 383 10.07 15.88 16.23
N ALA A 384 10.45 15.10 17.24
CA ALA A 384 9.51 14.52 18.20
C ALA A 384 8.64 15.56 18.95
N SER A 385 9.04 16.84 19.03
CA SER A 385 8.23 17.88 19.68
C SER A 385 7.01 18.32 18.85
N ASN A 386 7.05 18.15 17.52
CA ASN A 386 6.01 18.61 16.59
C ASN A 386 5.54 17.54 15.59
N THR A 387 5.97 16.29 15.76
CA THR A 387 5.69 15.20 14.81
C THR A 387 5.17 13.98 15.55
N LEU A 388 4.08 13.41 15.06
CA LEU A 388 3.60 12.10 15.48
C LEU A 388 4.21 11.04 14.58
N PHE A 389 4.99 10.13 15.17
CA PHE A 389 5.51 8.95 14.48
C PHE A 389 4.64 7.74 14.82
N VAL A 390 4.23 7.00 13.81
CA VAL A 390 3.60 5.67 13.93
C VAL A 390 4.49 4.72 13.14
N VAL A 391 5.04 3.72 13.82
CA VAL A 391 5.89 2.70 13.20
C VAL A 391 5.31 1.35 13.60
N HIS A 392 5.00 0.51 12.62
CA HIS A 392 4.53 -0.85 12.85
C HIS A 392 5.01 -1.78 11.73
N ALA A 393 4.83 -3.08 11.94
CA ALA A 393 5.00 -4.10 10.92
C ALA A 393 3.63 -4.69 10.55
N ASP A 394 3.44 -5.03 9.28
CA ASP A 394 2.26 -5.75 8.79
C ASP A 394 2.24 -7.21 9.27
N GLU A 395 3.42 -7.81 9.44
CA GLU A 395 3.63 -9.17 9.87
C GLU A 395 4.72 -9.25 10.95
N ASN A 396 4.85 -10.42 11.57
CA ASN A 396 5.83 -10.69 12.61
C ASN A 396 6.16 -12.19 12.59
N ASP A 397 6.39 -12.70 11.38
CA ASP A 397 6.65 -14.11 11.12
C ASP A 397 7.87 -14.57 11.89
N HIS A 398 7.75 -15.73 12.54
CA HIS A 398 8.87 -16.31 13.25
C HIS A 398 9.71 -17.16 12.30
N TYR A 399 11.02 -17.17 12.51
CA TYR A 399 11.90 -18.07 11.79
C TYR A 399 11.46 -19.53 11.95
N ALA A 400 11.00 -20.11 10.84
CA ALA A 400 10.54 -21.49 10.75
C ALA A 400 11.57 -22.34 9.98
N GLY A 401 12.75 -22.53 10.58
CA GLY A 401 13.85 -23.22 9.90
C GLY A 401 14.73 -24.08 10.79
N ILE A 402 15.86 -24.50 10.22
CA ILE A 402 16.86 -25.35 10.88
C ILE A 402 17.71 -24.54 11.86
N PRO A 403 18.25 -25.15 12.93
CA PRO A 403 19.21 -24.46 13.78
C PRO A 403 20.52 -24.17 13.02
N PRO A 404 21.30 -23.15 13.46
CA PRO A 404 22.60 -22.86 12.87
C PRO A 404 23.55 -24.05 13.00
N SER A 405 24.37 -24.26 11.97
CA SER A 405 25.37 -25.32 11.90
C SER A 405 26.56 -25.09 12.85
N ASN A 406 26.74 -23.87 13.34
CA ASN A 406 27.68 -23.46 14.36
C ASN A 406 26.96 -23.01 15.66
N PRO A 407 26.54 -23.94 16.53
CA PRO A 407 25.81 -23.61 17.75
C PRO A 407 26.54 -22.58 18.63
N GLY A 408 25.80 -21.65 19.21
CA GLY A 408 26.35 -20.58 20.05
C GLY A 408 26.84 -19.35 19.27
N CYS A 409 26.58 -19.27 17.97
CA CYS A 409 26.65 -18.01 17.23
C CYS A 409 25.75 -16.94 17.88
N ASP A 410 26.17 -15.68 17.76
CA ASP A 410 25.44 -14.49 18.28
C ASP A 410 25.04 -13.53 17.15
N GLY A 411 25.39 -13.86 15.90
CA GLY A 411 25.13 -13.05 14.71
C GLY A 411 26.03 -11.82 14.58
N VAL A 412 26.37 -11.17 15.70
CA VAL A 412 27.10 -9.90 15.71
C VAL A 412 28.63 -10.11 15.71
N THR A 413 29.15 -10.88 16.66
CA THR A 413 30.60 -11.14 16.79
C THR A 413 30.99 -12.42 16.07
N ASN A 414 30.13 -13.43 16.17
CA ASN A 414 30.26 -14.72 15.52
C ASN A 414 29.01 -14.97 14.66
N PRO A 415 29.09 -14.70 13.34
CA PRO A 415 27.97 -14.90 12.43
C PRO A 415 27.42 -16.32 12.48
N CYS A 416 26.10 -16.44 12.41
CA CYS A 416 25.43 -17.71 12.31
C CYS A 416 25.58 -18.28 10.89
N GLN A 417 25.81 -19.59 10.81
CA GLN A 417 25.96 -20.34 9.57
C GLN A 417 24.81 -21.31 9.43
N TYR A 418 24.26 -21.41 8.23
CA TYR A 418 23.13 -22.28 7.94
C TYR A 418 23.37 -23.06 6.65
N ASP A 419 22.66 -24.17 6.51
CA ASP A 419 22.53 -24.84 5.22
C ASP A 419 21.51 -24.07 4.37
N ARG A 420 22.01 -23.22 3.46
CA ARG A 420 21.17 -22.38 2.58
C ARG A 420 20.25 -23.16 1.64
N THR A 421 20.38 -24.48 1.52
CA THR A 421 19.39 -25.31 0.81
C THR A 421 18.09 -25.51 1.58
N ARG A 422 18.03 -25.04 2.84
CA ARG A 422 16.90 -25.19 3.75
C ARG A 422 16.53 -23.88 4.43
N ILE A 423 16.69 -22.77 3.72
CA ILE A 423 16.32 -21.41 4.13
C ILE A 423 15.38 -20.85 3.06
N GLY A 424 14.31 -20.22 3.49
CA GLY A 424 13.28 -19.62 2.67
C GLY A 424 11.88 -19.92 3.22
N GLU A 425 10.87 -19.36 2.59
CA GLU A 425 9.48 -19.55 2.99
C GLU A 425 8.97 -20.92 2.57
N VAL A 426 8.19 -21.57 3.43
CA VAL A 426 7.62 -22.88 3.13
C VAL A 426 6.23 -22.72 2.53
N THR A 427 6.15 -22.79 1.21
CA THR A 427 4.88 -22.90 0.50
C THR A 427 4.40 -24.35 0.49
N THR A 428 3.16 -24.55 0.93
CA THR A 428 2.50 -25.86 0.92
C THR A 428 1.54 -25.95 -0.27
N ASP A 429 1.72 -26.93 -1.15
CA ASP A 429 0.69 -27.34 -2.09
C ASP A 429 -0.38 -28.13 -1.32
N LEU A 430 -1.26 -27.36 -0.66
CA LEU A 430 -2.31 -27.90 0.19
C LEU A 430 -3.25 -28.84 -0.58
N PRO A 431 -3.66 -28.57 -1.84
CA PRO A 431 -4.37 -29.55 -2.67
C PRO A 431 -3.64 -30.88 -2.81
N LEU A 432 -2.33 -30.87 -3.12
CA LEU A 432 -1.52 -32.08 -3.21
C LEU A 432 -1.40 -32.77 -1.85
N LEU A 433 -1.19 -32.02 -0.76
CA LEU A 433 -1.12 -32.55 0.60
C LEU A 433 -2.44 -33.25 0.99
N LEU A 434 -3.59 -32.60 0.79
CA LEU A 434 -4.91 -33.14 1.13
C LEU A 434 -5.24 -34.39 0.29
N LYS A 435 -4.83 -34.40 -0.98
CA LYS A 435 -4.93 -35.57 -1.87
C LYS A 435 -4.05 -36.73 -1.39
N GLN A 436 -2.81 -36.47 -1.01
CA GLN A 436 -1.88 -37.47 -0.48
C GLN A 436 -2.33 -38.03 0.87
N GLN A 437 -2.92 -37.19 1.74
CA GLN A 437 -3.49 -37.61 3.03
C GLN A 437 -4.82 -38.36 2.89
N SER A 438 -5.33 -38.56 1.66
CA SER A 438 -6.63 -39.19 1.38
C SER A 438 -7.80 -38.53 2.14
N LEU A 439 -7.66 -37.25 2.49
CA LEU A 439 -8.67 -36.54 3.26
C LEU A 439 -9.79 -36.02 2.35
N TYR A 440 -9.54 -35.75 1.06
CA TYR A 440 -10.55 -35.27 0.09
C TYR A 440 -10.18 -35.60 -1.39
N ASP A 441 -11.21 -35.74 -2.25
CA ASP A 441 -11.13 -36.07 -3.70
C ASP A 441 -11.82 -35.00 -4.58
N PHE A 442 -11.30 -33.76 -4.56
CA PHE A 442 -11.65 -32.74 -5.56
C PHE A 442 -10.37 -32.11 -6.13
N GLY A 443 -10.30 -31.99 -7.46
CA GLY A 443 -9.26 -31.24 -8.14
C GLY A 443 -9.46 -29.75 -7.91
N MET A 444 -8.58 -29.14 -7.10
CA MET A 444 -8.47 -27.69 -7.01
C MET A 444 -7.38 -27.20 -7.98
N THR A 445 -7.75 -26.21 -8.78
CA THR A 445 -6.89 -25.45 -9.68
C THR A 445 -6.09 -24.43 -8.87
N GLY A 446 -4.82 -24.72 -8.61
CA GLY A 446 -3.87 -23.79 -8.00
C GLY A 446 -2.97 -23.15 -9.06
N GLY A 447 -2.96 -21.82 -9.11
CA GLY A 447 -1.98 -21.02 -9.84
C GLY A 447 -2.55 -20.23 -11.03
N THR A 448 -2.11 -18.98 -11.16
CA THR A 448 -2.31 -18.15 -12.34
C THR A 448 -1.84 -18.90 -13.59
N GLY A 449 -2.76 -19.24 -14.49
CA GLY A 449 -2.45 -19.74 -15.84
C GLY A 449 -2.41 -21.25 -16.06
N SER A 450 -2.75 -22.09 -15.07
CA SER A 450 -2.86 -23.55 -15.28
C SER A 450 -4.30 -23.98 -15.59
N SER A 451 -4.46 -24.78 -16.65
CA SER A 451 -5.73 -25.45 -16.97
C SER A 451 -6.13 -26.43 -15.85
N PRO A 452 -7.44 -26.75 -15.71
CA PRO A 452 -7.92 -27.74 -14.75
C PRO A 452 -7.16 -29.07 -14.85
N GLY A 453 -6.54 -29.51 -13.76
CA GLY A 453 -5.90 -30.83 -13.65
C GLY A 453 -4.41 -30.88 -14.04
N THR A 454 -3.78 -29.76 -14.38
CA THR A 454 -2.31 -29.69 -14.48
C THR A 454 -1.70 -29.24 -13.15
N PRO A 455 -0.74 -29.99 -12.58
CA PRO A 455 0.07 -29.51 -11.45
C PRO A 455 0.70 -28.15 -11.75
N ARG A 456 0.93 -27.31 -10.73
CA ARG A 456 1.72 -26.09 -10.87
C ARG A 456 3.08 -26.47 -11.50
N PRO A 457 3.62 -25.71 -12.48
CA PRO A 457 4.94 -25.98 -13.03
C PRO A 457 5.97 -26.07 -11.89
N GLY A 458 6.60 -27.24 -11.72
CA GLY A 458 7.49 -27.53 -10.58
C GLY A 458 6.96 -28.59 -9.59
N PHE A 459 5.71 -29.03 -9.70
CA PHE A 459 5.14 -30.11 -8.90
C PHE A 459 4.82 -31.34 -9.76
N ASN A 460 5.52 -32.44 -9.54
CA ASN A 460 5.18 -33.75 -10.07
C ASN A 460 4.28 -34.47 -9.05
N ASN A 461 3.42 -35.39 -9.50
CA ASN A 461 2.58 -36.22 -8.63
C ASN A 461 3.39 -37.19 -7.72
N THR A 462 4.72 -37.07 -7.72
CA THR A 462 5.71 -37.80 -6.90
C THR A 462 6.49 -36.89 -5.94
N ASP A 463 6.26 -35.57 -5.96
CA ASP A 463 7.03 -34.61 -5.18
C ASP A 463 6.42 -34.41 -3.79
N THR A 464 7.25 -33.97 -2.84
CA THR A 464 6.80 -33.54 -1.53
C THR A 464 5.82 -32.38 -1.68
N PRO A 465 4.70 -32.32 -0.93
CA PRO A 465 3.69 -31.28 -1.07
C PRO A 465 4.13 -29.92 -0.48
N TYR A 466 5.43 -29.71 -0.33
CA TYR A 466 6.07 -28.54 0.24
C TYR A 466 7.16 -28.10 -0.72
N LEU A 467 7.24 -26.80 -0.99
CA LEU A 467 8.28 -26.13 -1.76
C LEU A 467 8.75 -24.92 -0.98
N ILE A 468 10.02 -24.56 -1.14
CA ILE A 468 10.57 -23.32 -0.60
C ILE A 468 10.53 -22.27 -1.72
N ASP A 469 9.79 -21.17 -1.56
CA ASP A 469 9.72 -20.04 -2.51
C ASP A 469 9.72 -18.68 -1.78
N PHE A 470 9.27 -17.63 -2.49
CA PHE A 470 9.08 -16.28 -2.01
C PHE A 470 7.58 -15.96 -2.00
N ASP A 471 7.09 -15.53 -0.85
CA ASP A 471 5.77 -15.00 -0.50
C ASP A 471 4.62 -15.53 -1.36
N THR A 472 4.10 -16.70 -0.98
CA THR A 472 2.80 -17.13 -1.49
C THR A 472 1.88 -17.63 -0.38
N ALA A 473 0.86 -16.82 -0.09
CA ALA A 473 -0.19 -17.22 0.82
C ALA A 473 -0.90 -18.52 0.39
N PRO A 474 -1.18 -19.45 1.33
CA PRO A 474 -2.04 -20.59 1.08
C PRO A 474 -3.52 -20.17 1.01
N ALA A 475 -4.20 -20.50 -0.09
CA ALA A 475 -5.64 -20.30 -0.20
C ALA A 475 -6.42 -21.32 0.66
N PHE A 476 -7.04 -20.87 1.76
CA PHE A 476 -7.95 -21.69 2.57
C PHE A 476 -9.42 -21.50 2.16
N TRP A 477 -10.17 -22.60 2.08
CA TRP A 477 -11.63 -22.58 1.90
C TRP A 477 -12.30 -23.42 2.99
N LEU A 478 -13.08 -22.77 3.86
CA LEU A 478 -14.02 -23.44 4.76
C LEU A 478 -15.39 -23.56 4.09
N LYS A 479 -15.83 -24.78 3.80
CA LYS A 479 -17.20 -25.07 3.38
C LYS A 479 -18.04 -25.41 4.61
N GLY A 480 -18.84 -24.47 5.11
CA GLY A 480 -19.84 -24.79 6.14
C GLY A 480 -20.45 -23.57 6.83
N HIS A 481 -21.71 -23.30 6.48
CA HIS A 481 -22.72 -22.53 7.22
C HIS A 481 -22.27 -21.19 7.86
N PRO A 482 -22.61 -20.02 7.28
CA PRO A 482 -22.53 -18.77 8.02
C PRO A 482 -23.39 -18.89 9.27
N ALA A 483 -22.77 -18.62 10.43
CA ALA A 483 -23.48 -18.48 11.67
C ALA A 483 -24.50 -17.33 11.53
N ASN A 484 -25.71 -17.56 12.04
CA ASN A 484 -26.69 -16.50 12.30
C ASN A 484 -26.19 -15.55 13.39
#